data_AF-A0A918YGN8-F1
#
_entry.id   AF-A0A918YGN8-F1
#
_cell.length_a   1.000
_cell.length_b   1.000
_cell.length_c   1.000
_cell.angle_alpha   90.00
_cell.angle_beta   90.00
_cell.angle_gamma   90.00
#
_symmetry.space_group_name_H-M   'P 1'
#
loop_
_entity.id
_entity.type
_entity.pdbx_description
1 polymer ?
#
loop_
_entity_poly.entity_id
_entity_poly.type
_entity_poly.pdbx_seq_one_letter_code
_entity_poly.pdbx_strand_id
1 'polypeptide(L)'
;MDYVLAMSTPPQPPQPSDQPTPQQPATPPQPTAYPYPNPQSPPAGNFYAQPTMIGQPAAQPAPGLPGQPGQFGQPGQFGQPQPGNPYTQAPQFGAAVPVPPSGGGGGGGGGAGRAVLWAAVGAVVASAAWAGGVFLLGGKSDSADLRGYKAPGNLCSSADYSSFKAEYPESGSSPTKTSLKNPALDEGYCSLGLKKTGSSYSDAYLSMQLDLHKKTDPGPEFTAMWKNYGDSHTGYDVSAVGGIGDEAYLVSQDTSSGSTTSGSRYATLAVRDGWVTYTMSYSVYFTSYDQDKNPPSLSEVDGWLKKDAKATLGQLKG
;
A
#
# COMPACT_ATOMS: atom_id res chain seq x y z
N MET A 1 9.34 -74.53 45.15
CA MET A 1 8.22 -75.46 44.88
C MET A 1 7.42 -74.86 43.75
N ASP A 2 7.70 -75.39 42.57
CA ASP A 2 7.03 -75.19 41.29
C ASP A 2 5.54 -75.54 41.37
N TYR A 3 4.67 -74.81 40.68
CA TYR A 3 4.13 -75.25 39.39
C TYR A 3 3.25 -74.17 38.74
N VAL A 4 3.42 -74.10 37.43
CA VAL A 4 2.79 -73.23 36.45
C VAL A 4 1.39 -73.77 36.11
N LEU A 5 0.41 -72.88 35.97
CA LEU A 5 -0.82 -73.15 35.21
C LEU A 5 -1.03 -72.01 34.21
N ALA A 6 -0.82 -72.34 32.95
CA ALA A 6 -1.21 -71.57 31.77
C ALA A 6 -2.62 -71.99 31.30
N MET A 7 -3.14 -71.27 30.30
CA MET A 7 -4.41 -71.42 29.54
C MET A 7 -5.52 -70.48 30.02
N SER A 8 -6.22 -69.68 29.20
CA SER A 8 -6.20 -69.44 27.75
C SER A 8 -6.98 -68.14 27.50
N THR A 9 -6.42 -67.21 26.72
CA THR A 9 -7.13 -66.03 26.20
C THR A 9 -7.91 -66.41 24.93
N PRO A 10 -9.18 -66.00 24.77
CA PRO A 10 -9.96 -66.30 23.57
C PRO A 10 -9.46 -65.51 22.33
N PRO A 11 -9.61 -66.06 21.11
CA PRO A 11 -9.11 -65.46 19.88
C PRO A 11 -9.88 -64.21 19.43
N GLN A 12 -9.14 -63.28 18.83
CA GLN A 12 -9.58 -62.01 18.26
C GLN A 12 -10.40 -62.22 16.96
N PRO A 13 -11.49 -61.45 16.72
CA PRO A 13 -12.25 -61.55 15.48
C PRO A 13 -11.45 -61.01 14.26
N PRO A 14 -11.60 -61.62 13.08
CA PRO A 14 -10.86 -61.24 11.87
C PRO A 14 -11.32 -59.90 11.28
N GLN A 15 -10.36 -59.14 10.74
CA GLN A 15 -10.60 -57.93 9.95
C GLN A 15 -11.17 -58.28 8.56
N PRO A 16 -12.12 -57.50 8.01
CA PRO A 16 -12.48 -57.61 6.61
C PRO A 16 -11.48 -56.85 5.73
N SER A 17 -10.66 -57.58 4.99
CA SER A 17 -10.06 -57.13 3.73
C SER A 17 -10.71 -57.88 2.57
N ASP A 18 -10.78 -57.19 1.42
CA ASP A 18 -11.10 -57.69 0.08
C ASP A 18 -12.58 -57.92 -0.26
N GLN A 19 -13.21 -56.88 -0.79
CA GLN A 19 -14.39 -57.00 -1.66
C GLN A 19 -14.17 -56.21 -2.96
N PRO A 20 -14.28 -56.82 -4.15
CA PRO A 20 -14.10 -56.14 -5.43
C PRO A 20 -15.33 -55.30 -5.79
N THR A 21 -15.12 -54.03 -6.11
CA THR A 21 -16.17 -53.11 -6.60
C THR A 21 -16.54 -53.35 -8.07
N PRO A 22 -17.84 -53.25 -8.45
CA PRO A 22 -18.29 -53.40 -9.85
C PRO A 22 -17.83 -52.23 -10.75
N GLN A 23 -17.43 -52.55 -11.98
CA GLN A 23 -17.12 -51.58 -13.04
C GLN A 23 -18.40 -50.89 -13.56
N GLN A 24 -18.43 -49.56 -13.53
CA GLN A 24 -19.45 -48.75 -14.23
C GLN A 24 -19.08 -48.55 -15.72
N PRO A 25 -20.07 -48.43 -16.63
CA PRO A 25 -19.82 -48.15 -18.05
C PRO A 25 -19.26 -46.75 -18.29
N ALA A 26 -18.28 -46.65 -19.19
CA ALA A 26 -17.61 -45.41 -19.56
C ALA A 26 -18.52 -44.45 -20.35
N THR A 27 -18.66 -43.22 -19.86
CA THR A 27 -19.20 -42.08 -20.62
C THR A 27 -18.14 -41.54 -21.60
N PRO A 28 -18.51 -41.19 -22.85
CA PRO A 28 -17.57 -40.66 -23.82
C PRO A 28 -17.05 -39.26 -23.44
N PRO A 29 -15.78 -38.92 -23.77
CA PRO A 29 -15.17 -37.66 -23.35
C PRO A 29 -15.77 -36.46 -24.11
N GLN A 30 -16.19 -35.42 -23.38
CA GLN A 30 -16.40 -34.10 -23.96
C GLN A 30 -15.05 -33.46 -24.31
N PRO A 31 -14.95 -32.72 -25.43
CA PRO A 31 -13.72 -32.03 -25.81
C PRO A 31 -13.35 -30.96 -24.77
N THR A 32 -12.11 -31.04 -24.29
CA THR A 32 -11.51 -30.13 -23.33
C THR A 32 -11.31 -28.74 -23.94
N ALA A 33 -12.06 -27.75 -23.45
CA ALA A 33 -11.66 -26.36 -23.55
C ALA A 33 -10.45 -26.13 -22.62
N TYR A 34 -9.43 -25.45 -23.14
CA TYR A 34 -8.14 -25.20 -22.51
C TYR A 34 -8.24 -24.79 -21.03
N PRO A 35 -7.50 -25.44 -20.11
CA PRO A 35 -7.37 -24.93 -18.75
C PRO A 35 -6.42 -23.73 -18.77
N TYR A 36 -6.99 -22.52 -18.64
CA TYR A 36 -6.25 -21.38 -18.14
C TYR A 36 -5.78 -21.69 -16.71
N PRO A 37 -4.52 -21.42 -16.34
CA PRO A 37 -4.11 -21.48 -14.95
C PRO A 37 -4.85 -20.40 -14.18
N ASN A 38 -5.70 -20.83 -13.25
CA ASN A 38 -6.31 -20.00 -12.23
C ASN A 38 -5.18 -19.52 -11.29
N PRO A 39 -4.87 -18.22 -11.17
CA PRO A 39 -3.99 -17.76 -10.10
C PRO A 39 -4.75 -17.93 -8.80
N GLN A 40 -4.32 -18.86 -7.96
CA GLN A 40 -4.75 -18.90 -6.56
C GLN A 40 -4.42 -17.53 -5.96
N SER A 41 -5.47 -16.77 -5.67
CA SER A 41 -5.35 -15.56 -4.86
C SER A 41 -4.82 -16.00 -3.48
N PRO A 42 -3.77 -15.37 -2.95
CA PRO A 42 -3.35 -15.65 -1.59
C PRO A 42 -4.48 -15.32 -0.60
N PRO A 43 -4.53 -15.99 0.57
CA PRO A 43 -5.52 -15.67 1.60
C PRO A 43 -5.36 -14.21 2.04
N ALA A 44 -6.47 -13.57 2.41
CA ALA A 44 -6.53 -12.20 2.90
C ALA A 44 -5.75 -12.07 4.22
N GLY A 45 -4.45 -11.82 4.11
CA GLY A 45 -3.55 -11.43 5.19
C GLY A 45 -3.23 -9.94 5.05
N ASN A 46 -3.13 -9.27 6.21
CA ASN A 46 -3.12 -7.83 6.36
C ASN A 46 -2.23 -7.05 5.37
N PHE A 47 -2.81 -5.93 4.93
CA PHE A 47 -2.25 -4.86 4.12
C PHE A 47 -0.83 -4.50 4.55
N TYR A 48 0.13 -4.73 3.67
CA TYR A 48 1.33 -3.88 3.64
C TYR A 48 0.87 -2.52 3.12
N ALA A 49 1.22 -1.45 3.83
CA ALA A 49 1.02 -0.09 3.38
C ALA A 49 1.85 0.12 2.09
N GLN A 50 1.26 -0.18 0.94
CA GLN A 50 1.61 0.54 -0.27
C GLN A 50 0.96 1.93 -0.15
N PRO A 51 1.64 3.01 -0.55
CA PRO A 51 0.99 4.30 -0.68
C PRO A 51 -0.14 4.17 -1.69
N THR A 52 -1.37 4.08 -1.20
CA THR A 52 -2.57 4.08 -2.02
C THR A 52 -2.67 5.43 -2.70
N MET A 53 -2.62 5.42 -4.04
CA MET A 53 -2.98 6.55 -4.87
C MET A 53 -4.39 7.03 -4.44
N ILE A 54 -4.47 8.27 -3.95
CA ILE A 54 -5.73 8.89 -3.53
C ILE A 54 -6.66 9.00 -4.75
N GLY A 55 -7.76 8.24 -4.77
CA GLY A 55 -8.77 8.38 -5.84
C GLY A 55 -9.77 7.25 -6.09
N GLN A 56 -9.99 6.29 -5.19
CA GLN A 56 -11.04 5.27 -5.39
C GLN A 56 -12.31 5.57 -4.55
N PRO A 57 -13.49 5.76 -5.17
CA PRO A 57 -14.75 5.86 -4.43
C PRO A 57 -15.18 4.49 -3.87
N ALA A 58 -15.78 4.53 -2.68
CA ALA A 58 -16.18 3.36 -1.90
C ALA A 58 -17.09 2.39 -2.67
N ALA A 59 -16.85 1.09 -2.45
CA ALA A 59 -17.63 -0.01 -3.01
C ALA A 59 -19.12 0.05 -2.61
N GLN A 60 -20.00 -0.19 -3.58
CA GLN A 60 -21.44 -0.29 -3.40
C GLN A 60 -21.83 -1.56 -2.61
N PRO A 61 -22.94 -1.55 -1.83
CA PRO A 61 -23.41 -2.74 -1.13
C PRO A 61 -24.01 -3.79 -2.08
N ALA A 62 -23.75 -5.06 -1.79
CA ALA A 62 -24.16 -6.23 -2.58
C ALA A 62 -25.68 -6.52 -2.53
N PRO A 63 -26.26 -7.23 -3.53
CA PRO A 63 -27.69 -7.55 -3.59
C PRO A 63 -28.11 -8.66 -2.61
N GLY A 64 -29.27 -8.47 -1.97
CA GLY A 64 -29.85 -9.39 -0.99
C GLY A 64 -30.47 -10.68 -1.57
N LEU A 65 -30.49 -11.72 -0.73
CA LEU A 65 -31.13 -13.02 -0.96
C LEU A 65 -32.67 -12.95 -0.80
N PRO A 66 -33.45 -13.80 -1.49
CA PRO A 66 -34.91 -13.77 -1.46
C PRO A 66 -35.50 -14.65 -0.34
N GLY A 67 -36.43 -14.11 0.44
CA GLY A 67 -37.32 -14.92 1.28
C GLY A 67 -37.95 -14.19 2.47
N GLN A 68 -39.08 -13.51 2.26
CA GLN A 68 -40.10 -13.31 3.30
C GLN A 68 -41.50 -13.21 2.68
N PRO A 69 -42.55 -13.77 3.32
CA PRO A 69 -43.91 -13.32 3.10
C PRO A 69 -44.49 -12.58 4.32
N GLY A 70 -44.92 -11.34 4.07
CA GLY A 70 -46.11 -10.73 4.65
C GLY A 70 -45.93 -9.82 5.86
N GLN A 71 -46.28 -8.54 5.74
CA GLN A 71 -47.55 -7.99 6.25
C GLN A 71 -47.81 -6.58 5.68
N PHE A 72 -49.10 -6.31 5.42
CA PHE A 72 -49.67 -5.09 4.86
C PHE A 72 -49.93 -4.03 5.95
N GLY A 73 -49.76 -2.74 5.63
CA GLY A 73 -50.23 -1.66 6.52
C GLY A 73 -49.86 -0.22 6.17
N GLN A 74 -50.61 0.37 5.23
CA GLN A 74 -51.01 1.80 5.13
C GLN A 74 -50.09 2.93 4.58
N PRO A 75 -50.70 3.96 3.95
CA PRO A 75 -50.02 5.00 3.17
C PRO A 75 -49.96 6.35 3.89
N GLY A 76 -48.81 7.03 3.81
CA GLY A 76 -48.65 8.39 4.31
C GLY A 76 -47.46 9.07 3.65
N GLN A 77 -47.76 10.11 2.88
CA GLN A 77 -46.82 11.01 2.23
C GLN A 77 -45.81 11.60 3.21
N PHE A 78 -44.55 11.78 2.80
CA PHE A 78 -43.77 13.03 2.88
C PHE A 78 -42.46 12.82 2.10
N GLY A 79 -42.37 13.40 0.91
CA GLY A 79 -41.12 13.44 0.15
C GLY A 79 -40.12 14.36 0.85
N GLN A 80 -39.01 13.79 1.30
CA GLN A 80 -37.83 14.57 1.68
C GLN A 80 -36.84 14.61 0.52
N PRO A 81 -36.24 15.78 0.22
CA PRO A 81 -35.28 15.93 -0.85
C PRO A 81 -33.97 15.21 -0.50
N GLN A 82 -33.51 14.43 -1.47
CA GLN A 82 -32.23 13.74 -1.51
C GLN A 82 -31.06 14.73 -1.31
N PRO A 83 -30.07 14.46 -0.44
CA PRO A 83 -28.85 15.27 -0.35
C PRO A 83 -28.11 15.20 -1.69
N GLY A 84 -28.03 16.34 -2.37
CA GLY A 84 -27.29 16.49 -3.61
C GLY A 84 -25.80 16.22 -3.42
N ASN A 85 -25.24 15.48 -4.38
CA ASN A 85 -23.83 15.16 -4.49
C ASN A 85 -22.97 16.46 -4.52
N PRO A 86 -22.02 16.68 -3.58
CA PRO A 86 -21.30 17.96 -3.48
C PRO A 86 -20.25 18.20 -4.58
N TYR A 87 -20.03 17.25 -5.49
CA TYR A 87 -19.04 17.34 -6.56
C TYR A 87 -19.55 17.97 -7.88
N THR A 88 -20.79 18.48 -7.92
CA THR A 88 -21.31 19.23 -9.08
C THR A 88 -21.38 20.74 -8.87
N GLN A 89 -20.90 21.28 -7.74
CA GLN A 89 -20.80 22.72 -7.57
C GLN A 89 -19.41 23.22 -7.99
N ALA A 90 -19.36 23.79 -9.19
CA ALA A 90 -18.27 24.68 -9.57
C ALA A 90 -18.17 25.82 -8.53
N PRO A 91 -16.97 26.23 -8.08
CA PRO A 91 -16.83 27.38 -7.19
C PRO A 91 -17.44 28.62 -7.85
N GLN A 92 -18.51 29.14 -7.27
CA GLN A 92 -19.05 30.47 -7.59
C GLN A 92 -18.11 31.53 -7.02
N PHE A 93 -16.94 31.71 -7.65
CA PHE A 93 -16.21 32.97 -7.54
C PHE A 93 -16.92 33.98 -8.42
N GLY A 94 -17.96 34.59 -7.86
CA GLY A 94 -18.62 35.75 -8.45
C GLY A 94 -17.68 36.94 -8.43
N ALA A 95 -16.83 37.08 -9.45
CA ALA A 95 -16.48 38.41 -9.91
C ALA A 95 -17.78 39.02 -10.44
N ALA A 96 -18.30 40.02 -9.72
CA ALA A 96 -19.42 40.82 -10.18
C ALA A 96 -19.07 41.38 -11.56
N VAL A 97 -19.65 40.79 -12.61
CA VAL A 97 -19.56 41.33 -13.96
C VAL A 97 -20.35 42.66 -13.89
N PRO A 98 -19.75 43.82 -14.18
CA PRO A 98 -20.51 45.05 -14.26
C PRO A 98 -21.54 44.86 -15.36
N VAL A 99 -22.81 44.82 -14.98
CA VAL A 99 -23.92 44.86 -15.93
C VAL A 99 -23.77 46.18 -16.68
N PRO A 100 -23.54 46.19 -18.01
CA PRO A 100 -23.49 47.44 -18.74
C PRO A 100 -24.85 48.11 -18.59
N PRO A 101 -24.91 49.43 -18.37
CA PRO A 101 -26.17 50.12 -18.13
C PRO A 101 -27.09 49.86 -19.31
N SER A 102 -28.32 49.42 -19.00
CA SER A 102 -29.43 49.34 -19.94
C SER A 102 -29.81 50.76 -20.35
N GLY A 103 -29.05 51.30 -21.30
CA GLY A 103 -29.40 52.50 -22.05
C GLY A 103 -30.61 52.19 -22.91
N GLY A 104 -31.80 52.45 -22.37
CA GLY A 104 -33.00 52.55 -23.17
C GLY A 104 -32.90 53.73 -24.13
N GLY A 105 -33.27 53.48 -25.38
CA GLY A 105 -33.66 54.53 -26.32
C GLY A 105 -32.75 54.68 -27.54
N GLY A 106 -33.22 54.10 -28.66
CA GLY A 106 -33.21 54.82 -29.93
C GLY A 106 -32.07 54.55 -30.88
N GLY A 107 -32.35 53.72 -31.90
CA GLY A 107 -31.93 53.97 -33.28
C GLY A 107 -30.50 53.56 -33.66
N GLY A 108 -30.41 52.70 -34.69
CA GLY A 108 -29.21 52.54 -35.51
C GLY A 108 -28.53 51.17 -35.37
N GLY A 109 -28.69 50.33 -36.40
CA GLY A 109 -27.97 49.06 -36.53
C GLY A 109 -26.44 49.25 -36.50
N GLY A 110 -25.73 48.35 -35.82
CA GLY A 110 -24.26 48.24 -35.91
C GLY A 110 -23.49 47.98 -34.60
N GLY A 111 -24.12 48.09 -33.42
CA GLY A 111 -23.43 48.04 -32.12
C GLY A 111 -23.24 46.64 -31.49
N ALA A 112 -24.20 45.73 -31.70
CA ALA A 112 -24.17 44.39 -31.08
C ALA A 112 -22.96 43.56 -31.54
N GLY A 113 -22.59 43.65 -32.83
CA GLY A 113 -21.41 42.96 -33.36
C GLY A 113 -20.10 43.45 -32.75
N ARG A 114 -20.03 44.72 -32.34
CA ARG A 114 -18.84 45.31 -31.71
C ARG A 114 -18.69 44.87 -30.25
N ALA A 115 -19.80 44.78 -29.52
CA ALA A 115 -19.81 44.27 -28.15
C ALA A 115 -19.41 42.77 -28.09
N VAL A 116 -19.92 41.96 -29.03
CA VAL A 116 -19.55 40.54 -29.16
C VAL A 116 -18.06 40.38 -29.52
N LEU A 117 -17.53 41.24 -30.39
CA LEU A 117 -16.10 41.26 -30.73
C LEU A 117 -15.22 41.56 -29.51
N TRP A 118 -15.59 42.54 -28.69
CA TRP A 118 -14.83 42.87 -27.47
C TRP A 118 -14.86 41.75 -26.43
N ALA A 119 -15.99 41.06 -26.28
CA ALA A 119 -16.09 39.90 -25.40
C ALA A 119 -15.20 38.74 -25.88
N ALA A 120 -15.17 38.47 -27.20
CA ALA A 120 -14.31 37.44 -27.78
C ALA A 120 -12.82 37.76 -27.59
N VAL A 121 -12.42 39.02 -27.78
CA VAL A 121 -11.04 39.46 -27.51
C VAL A 121 -10.68 39.30 -26.03
N GLY A 122 -11.58 39.68 -25.12
CA GLY A 122 -11.38 39.48 -23.67
C GLY A 122 -11.18 38.01 -23.31
N ALA A 123 -12.00 37.11 -23.87
CA ALA A 123 -11.88 35.67 -23.66
C ALA A 123 -10.55 35.11 -24.18
N VAL A 124 -10.08 35.57 -25.35
CA VAL A 124 -8.80 35.15 -25.93
C VAL A 124 -7.62 35.65 -25.09
N VAL A 125 -7.64 36.91 -24.66
CA VAL A 125 -6.57 37.48 -23.81
C VAL A 125 -6.53 36.78 -22.45
N ALA A 126 -7.68 36.55 -21.82
CA ALA A 126 -7.75 35.81 -20.57
C ALA A 126 -7.24 34.37 -20.74
N SER A 127 -7.61 33.68 -21.83
CA SER A 127 -7.13 32.32 -22.11
C SER A 127 -5.63 32.29 -22.38
N ALA A 128 -5.09 33.28 -23.08
CA ALA A 128 -3.66 33.42 -23.32
C ALA A 128 -2.88 33.73 -22.03
N ALA A 129 -3.45 34.54 -21.14
CA ALA A 129 -2.85 34.84 -19.84
C ALA A 129 -2.85 33.61 -18.92
N TRP A 130 -3.93 32.83 -18.89
CA TRP A 130 -3.98 31.55 -18.17
C TRP A 130 -3.01 30.52 -18.77
N ALA A 131 -2.98 30.38 -20.10
CA ALA A 131 -2.02 29.50 -20.76
C ALA A 131 -0.57 29.94 -20.46
N GLY A 132 -0.26 31.23 -20.59
CA GLY A 132 1.04 31.79 -20.26
C GLY A 132 1.42 31.58 -18.79
N GLY A 133 0.47 31.76 -17.87
CA GLY A 133 0.65 31.47 -16.44
C GLY A 133 0.96 29.99 -16.17
N VAL A 134 0.20 29.07 -16.77
CA VAL A 134 0.43 27.62 -16.64
C VAL A 134 1.79 27.21 -17.21
N PHE A 135 2.20 27.76 -18.36
CA PHE A 135 3.50 27.45 -18.95
C PHE A 135 4.69 28.05 -18.18
N LEU A 136 4.53 29.24 -17.60
CA LEU A 136 5.58 29.89 -16.81
C LEU A 136 5.73 29.29 -15.41
N LEU A 137 4.63 28.84 -14.80
CA LEU A 137 4.62 28.23 -13.46
C LEU A 137 4.84 26.70 -13.50
N GLY A 138 4.45 26.03 -14.59
CA GLY A 138 4.59 24.57 -14.75
C GLY A 138 5.81 24.12 -15.56
N GLY A 139 6.61 25.03 -16.11
CA GLY A 139 7.59 24.74 -17.17
C GLY A 139 9.08 24.73 -16.79
N LYS A 140 9.45 25.10 -15.57
CA LYS A 140 10.85 24.95 -15.12
C LYS A 140 11.00 23.62 -14.42
N SER A 141 11.25 22.57 -15.21
CA SER A 141 11.85 21.36 -14.67
C SER A 141 13.27 21.71 -14.23
N ASP A 142 13.44 22.03 -12.95
CA ASP A 142 14.75 21.88 -12.34
C ASP A 142 15.20 20.44 -12.63
N SER A 143 16.43 20.28 -13.13
CA SER A 143 16.97 18.95 -13.39
C SER A 143 16.87 18.13 -12.11
N ALA A 144 16.24 16.95 -12.17
CA ALA A 144 16.00 16.12 -10.99
C ALA A 144 17.25 16.00 -10.12
N ASP A 145 17.12 16.31 -8.83
CA ASP A 145 18.22 16.24 -7.87
C ASP A 145 18.43 14.79 -7.42
N LEU A 146 19.00 13.99 -8.31
CA LEU A 146 19.21 12.55 -8.07
C LEU A 146 20.39 12.27 -7.12
N ARG A 147 21.17 13.27 -6.69
CA ARG A 147 22.32 13.13 -5.77
C ARG A 147 23.31 12.00 -6.10
N GLY A 148 23.43 11.65 -7.38
CA GLY A 148 24.30 10.56 -7.86
C GLY A 148 23.72 9.15 -7.66
N TYR A 149 22.50 9.02 -7.15
CA TYR A 149 21.85 7.73 -6.95
C TYR A 149 21.48 7.05 -8.27
N LYS A 150 21.51 5.72 -8.24
CA LYS A 150 20.93 4.87 -9.27
C LYS A 150 20.06 3.82 -8.60
N ALA A 151 18.82 3.65 -9.08
CA ALA A 151 17.97 2.58 -8.60
C ALA A 151 18.54 1.22 -9.06
N PRO A 152 18.84 0.30 -8.13
CA PRO A 152 19.44 -0.98 -8.47
C PRO A 152 18.42 -1.88 -9.16
N GLY A 153 18.87 -2.69 -10.12
CA GLY A 153 18.03 -3.75 -10.71
C GLY A 153 17.72 -4.89 -9.74
N ASN A 154 18.44 -4.95 -8.61
CA ASN A 154 18.20 -5.89 -7.52
C ASN A 154 18.52 -5.24 -6.17
N LEU A 155 17.49 -4.75 -5.49
CA LEU A 155 17.68 -4.11 -4.18
C LEU A 155 18.09 -5.13 -3.10
N CYS A 156 17.64 -6.39 -3.17
CA CYS A 156 18.01 -7.41 -2.18
C CYS A 156 19.51 -7.71 -2.10
N SER A 157 20.24 -7.54 -3.20
CA SER A 157 21.70 -7.73 -3.23
C SER A 157 22.48 -6.44 -3.01
N SER A 158 21.83 -5.28 -3.13
CA SER A 158 22.47 -3.97 -3.08
C SER A 158 22.20 -3.23 -1.77
N ALA A 159 21.19 -3.64 -1.01
CA ALA A 159 20.90 -3.10 0.29
C ALA A 159 21.70 -3.81 1.39
N ASP A 160 22.19 -3.02 2.33
CA ASP A 160 22.72 -3.51 3.59
C ASP A 160 21.55 -3.83 4.53
N TYR A 161 21.62 -4.99 5.15
CA TYR A 161 20.76 -5.40 6.28
C TYR A 161 21.59 -6.26 7.25
N SER A 162 22.89 -5.99 7.32
CA SER A 162 23.87 -6.79 8.06
C SER A 162 23.67 -6.70 9.56
N SER A 163 23.10 -5.61 10.07
CA SER A 163 22.82 -5.45 11.51
C SER A 163 21.79 -6.45 12.01
N PHE A 164 20.88 -6.92 11.15
CA PHE A 164 19.91 -7.96 11.48
C PHE A 164 20.52 -9.37 11.58
N LYS A 165 21.71 -9.61 11.00
CA LYS A 165 22.29 -10.98 10.91
C LYS A 165 22.79 -11.54 12.24
N ALA A 166 23.07 -10.68 13.23
CA ALA A 166 23.44 -11.14 14.57
C ALA A 166 22.25 -11.84 15.26
N GLU A 167 21.05 -11.29 15.08
CA GLU A 167 19.81 -11.84 15.64
C GLU A 167 19.22 -12.95 14.76
N TYR A 168 19.31 -12.76 13.44
CA TYR A 168 18.73 -13.63 12.43
C TYR A 168 19.82 -14.19 11.50
N PRO A 169 20.67 -15.12 11.99
CA PRO A 169 21.83 -15.61 11.26
C PRO A 169 21.47 -16.55 10.10
N GLU A 170 20.28 -17.14 10.13
CA GLU A 170 19.88 -18.12 9.13
C GLU A 170 19.29 -17.45 7.89
N SER A 171 19.50 -18.08 6.75
CA SER A 171 18.82 -17.65 5.53
C SER A 171 17.33 -17.96 5.64
N GLY A 172 16.51 -16.93 5.47
CA GLY A 172 15.06 -17.08 5.29
C GLY A 172 14.71 -17.73 3.95
N SER A 173 13.42 -17.74 3.62
CA SER A 173 12.97 -18.08 2.28
C SER A 173 13.55 -17.12 1.24
N SER A 174 13.64 -17.57 -0.02
CA SER A 174 14.09 -16.74 -1.14
C SER A 174 13.43 -15.36 -1.12
N PRO A 175 14.21 -14.25 -1.11
CA PRO A 175 13.65 -12.91 -1.10
C PRO A 175 12.75 -12.65 -2.31
N THR A 176 11.66 -11.93 -2.08
CA THR A 176 10.84 -11.35 -3.15
C THR A 176 11.50 -10.05 -3.60
N LYS A 177 11.67 -9.88 -4.92
CA LYS A 177 12.28 -8.68 -5.48
C LYS A 177 11.53 -8.22 -6.72
N THR A 178 11.41 -6.91 -6.88
CA THR A 178 10.91 -6.26 -8.10
C THR A 178 11.76 -5.05 -8.43
N SER A 179 11.77 -4.68 -9.71
CA SER A 179 12.41 -3.45 -10.16
C SER A 179 11.59 -2.85 -11.29
N LEU A 180 11.40 -1.53 -11.26
CA LEU A 180 10.76 -0.76 -12.32
C LEU A 180 11.79 0.19 -12.93
N LYS A 181 11.79 0.28 -14.26
CA LYS A 181 12.51 1.32 -14.99
C LYS A 181 11.52 2.07 -15.85
N ASN A 182 11.34 3.36 -15.58
CA ASN A 182 10.43 4.23 -16.33
C ASN A 182 11.05 5.62 -16.48
N PRO A 183 10.80 6.37 -17.57
CA PRO A 183 11.33 7.73 -17.72
C PRO A 183 11.03 8.69 -16.55
N ALA A 184 9.96 8.47 -15.79
CA ALA A 184 9.57 9.30 -14.64
C ALA A 184 10.10 8.80 -13.29
N LEU A 185 10.23 7.49 -13.12
CA LEU A 185 10.54 6.84 -11.85
C LEU A 185 11.31 5.55 -12.09
N ASP A 186 12.38 5.32 -11.33
CA ASP A 186 12.89 3.96 -11.18
C ASP A 186 12.60 3.47 -9.75
N GLU A 187 12.17 2.22 -9.62
CA GLU A 187 11.87 1.59 -8.34
C GLU A 187 12.73 0.34 -8.17
N GLY A 188 13.21 0.12 -6.95
CA GLY A 188 13.73 -1.17 -6.51
C GLY A 188 13.03 -1.59 -5.23
N TYR A 189 12.58 -2.84 -5.16
CA TYR A 189 11.93 -3.39 -3.98
C TYR A 189 12.54 -4.73 -3.60
N CYS A 190 12.65 -4.96 -2.29
CA CYS A 190 13.08 -6.21 -1.70
C CYS A 190 12.22 -6.53 -0.48
N SER A 191 11.81 -7.78 -0.34
CA SER A 191 11.17 -8.30 0.86
C SER A 191 11.74 -9.66 1.20
N LEU A 192 12.15 -9.87 2.45
CA LEU A 192 12.72 -11.11 2.92
C LEU A 192 12.22 -11.48 4.31
N GLY A 193 12.21 -12.78 4.58
CA GLY A 193 12.04 -13.30 5.92
C GLY A 193 13.38 -13.35 6.66
N LEU A 194 13.36 -12.99 7.93
CA LEU A 194 14.47 -13.08 8.85
C LEU A 194 14.27 -14.31 9.74
N LYS A 195 15.34 -15.09 9.94
CA LYS A 195 15.23 -16.40 10.60
C LYS A 195 16.31 -16.61 11.66
N LYS A 196 15.89 -17.06 12.84
CA LYS A 196 16.74 -17.50 13.94
C LYS A 196 17.24 -18.93 13.71
N THR A 197 18.30 -19.31 14.42
CA THR A 197 18.82 -20.68 14.38
C THR A 197 17.77 -21.68 14.86
N GLY A 198 17.50 -22.71 14.07
CA GLY A 198 16.52 -23.76 14.39
C GLY A 198 15.07 -23.44 13.98
N SER A 199 14.75 -22.22 13.55
CA SER A 199 13.41 -21.88 13.09
C SER A 199 13.11 -22.50 11.73
N SER A 200 11.90 -23.07 11.62
CA SER A 200 11.39 -23.65 10.36
C SER A 200 10.73 -22.60 9.45
N TYR A 201 10.22 -21.52 10.04
CA TYR A 201 9.60 -20.39 9.37
C TYR A 201 10.37 -19.10 9.69
N SER A 202 10.05 -18.01 8.98
CA SER A 202 10.60 -16.69 9.30
C SER A 202 10.06 -16.21 10.64
N ASP A 203 10.95 -15.76 11.52
CA ASP A 203 10.62 -15.20 12.83
C ASP A 203 10.27 -13.71 12.72
N ALA A 204 10.80 -13.01 11.70
CA ALA A 204 10.47 -11.63 11.40
C ALA A 204 10.55 -11.37 9.88
N TYR A 205 10.14 -10.18 9.46
CA TYR A 205 10.16 -9.77 8.06
C TYR A 205 10.83 -8.41 7.91
N LEU A 206 11.60 -8.26 6.83
CA LEU A 206 12.23 -7.02 6.42
C LEU A 206 11.83 -6.69 4.99
N SER A 207 11.34 -5.47 4.76
CA SER A 207 11.12 -4.93 3.42
C SER A 207 11.90 -3.64 3.22
N MET A 208 12.36 -3.45 1.99
CA MET A 208 13.14 -2.29 1.57
C MET A 208 12.60 -1.82 0.23
N GLN A 209 12.44 -0.52 0.08
CA GLN A 209 12.04 0.09 -1.18
C GLN A 209 12.89 1.34 -1.43
N LEU A 210 13.29 1.53 -2.68
CA LEU A 210 13.93 2.74 -3.15
C LEU A 210 13.21 3.26 -4.39
N ASP A 211 12.83 4.53 -4.33
CA ASP A 211 12.18 5.23 -5.41
C ASP A 211 13.10 6.39 -5.85
N LEU A 212 13.55 6.34 -7.10
CA LEU A 212 14.38 7.37 -7.74
C LEU A 212 13.48 8.21 -8.66
N HIS A 213 13.01 9.34 -8.16
CA HIS A 213 12.10 10.21 -8.89
C HIS A 213 12.89 11.07 -9.88
N LYS A 214 12.57 10.96 -11.18
CA LYS A 214 13.30 11.63 -12.28
C LYS A 214 12.55 12.81 -12.90
N LYS A 215 11.27 12.99 -12.53
CA LYS A 215 10.39 14.01 -13.12
C LYS A 215 9.62 14.85 -12.10
N THR A 216 9.45 14.37 -10.87
CA THR A 216 8.69 15.04 -9.82
C THR A 216 9.50 15.04 -8.53
N ASP A 217 9.52 16.18 -7.84
CA ASP A 217 10.09 16.28 -6.50
C ASP A 217 9.21 15.55 -5.48
N PRO A 218 9.71 14.50 -4.79
CA PRO A 218 8.92 13.80 -3.78
C PRO A 218 8.83 14.56 -2.46
N GLY A 219 9.60 15.64 -2.26
CA GLY A 219 9.76 16.33 -0.97
C GLY A 219 8.45 16.70 -0.26
N PRO A 220 7.57 17.49 -0.87
CA PRO A 220 6.34 17.92 -0.22
C PRO A 220 5.43 16.76 0.20
N GLU A 221 5.31 15.74 -0.65
CA GLU A 221 4.47 14.55 -0.37
C GLU A 221 5.12 13.66 0.70
N PHE A 222 6.44 13.47 0.63
CA PHE A 222 7.21 12.70 1.59
C PHE A 222 7.08 13.30 3.01
N THR A 223 7.30 14.61 3.15
CA THR A 223 7.13 15.29 4.44
C THR A 223 5.70 15.16 4.94
N ALA A 224 4.70 15.39 4.09
CA ALA A 224 3.29 15.32 4.49
C ALA A 224 2.89 13.92 4.97
N MET A 225 3.36 12.87 4.27
CA MET A 225 3.04 11.48 4.58
C MET A 225 3.71 10.99 5.86
N TRP A 226 5.03 11.21 5.99
CA TRP A 226 5.80 10.57 7.05
C TRP A 226 5.83 11.36 8.35
N LYS A 227 5.83 12.70 8.29
CA LYS A 227 5.77 13.55 9.49
C LYS A 227 4.45 13.39 10.23
N ASN A 228 3.36 13.25 9.49
CA ASN A 228 2.00 13.19 10.02
C ASN A 228 1.44 11.75 10.04
N TYR A 229 2.31 10.74 9.99
CA TYR A 229 1.88 9.34 9.89
C TYR A 229 0.96 8.96 11.06
N GLY A 230 1.31 9.39 12.29
CA GLY A 230 0.50 9.15 13.50
C GLY A 230 -0.88 9.82 13.49
N ASP A 231 -1.05 10.92 12.74
CA ASP A 231 -2.36 11.60 12.62
C ASP A 231 -3.35 10.78 11.78
N SER A 232 -2.83 10.04 10.80
CA SER A 232 -3.62 9.19 9.90
C SER A 232 -3.67 7.72 10.33
N HIS A 233 -2.74 7.28 11.19
CA HIS A 233 -2.61 5.91 11.68
C HIS A 233 -2.47 5.90 13.20
N THR A 234 -3.58 5.65 13.90
CA THR A 234 -3.61 5.60 15.37
C THR A 234 -2.72 4.48 15.92
N GLY A 235 -2.01 4.75 17.01
CA GLY A 235 -1.16 3.75 17.68
C GLY A 235 0.23 3.60 17.09
N TYR A 236 0.65 4.55 16.23
CA TYR A 236 2.02 4.66 15.75
C TYR A 236 2.71 5.87 16.37
N ASP A 237 3.95 5.68 16.81
CA ASP A 237 4.85 6.74 17.22
C ASP A 237 5.67 7.21 16.02
N VAL A 238 5.81 8.52 15.87
CA VAL A 238 6.60 9.13 14.79
C VAL A 238 7.69 10.00 15.38
N SER A 239 8.93 9.80 14.92
CA SER A 239 10.06 10.62 15.34
C SER A 239 10.89 11.06 14.14
N ALA A 240 11.33 12.31 14.12
CA ALA A 240 12.29 12.78 13.13
C ALA A 240 13.68 12.20 13.42
N VAL A 241 14.40 11.80 12.39
CA VAL A 241 15.74 11.21 12.48
C VAL A 241 16.74 12.12 11.76
N GLY A 242 17.72 12.64 12.49
CA GLY A 242 18.81 13.43 11.91
C GLY A 242 19.96 12.55 11.40
N GLY A 243 20.75 13.09 10.47
CA GLY A 243 22.02 12.51 10.03
C GLY A 243 21.92 11.37 9.00
N ILE A 244 20.74 11.19 8.39
CA ILE A 244 20.48 10.26 7.29
C ILE A 244 19.62 10.98 6.25
N GLY A 245 20.13 11.16 5.03
CA GLY A 245 19.47 11.93 3.98
C GLY A 245 19.30 13.42 4.33
N ASP A 246 18.46 14.11 3.56
CA ASP A 246 18.02 15.49 3.83
C ASP A 246 16.92 15.49 4.92
N GLU A 247 16.11 14.43 4.97
CA GLU A 247 14.97 14.30 5.86
C GLU A 247 14.67 12.82 6.12
N ALA A 248 14.41 12.44 7.38
CA ALA A 248 14.04 11.08 7.72
C ALA A 248 13.07 11.03 8.90
N TYR A 249 12.20 10.03 8.88
CA TYR A 249 11.23 9.75 9.93
C TYR A 249 11.25 8.27 10.28
N LEU A 250 11.24 7.99 11.57
CA LEU A 250 11.06 6.66 12.11
C LEU A 250 9.64 6.55 12.65
N VAL A 251 8.90 5.61 12.08
CA VAL A 251 7.53 5.25 12.46
C VAL A 251 7.59 3.90 13.15
N SER A 252 7.05 3.78 14.36
CA SER A 252 7.05 2.51 15.08
C SER A 252 5.74 2.24 15.79
N GLN A 253 5.49 0.97 16.11
CA GLN A 253 4.35 0.52 16.88
C GLN A 253 4.73 -0.73 17.66
N ASP A 254 4.31 -0.79 18.93
CA ASP A 254 4.38 -1.99 19.75
C ASP A 254 2.97 -2.30 20.27
N THR A 255 2.38 -3.40 19.80
CA THR A 255 1.04 -3.84 20.23
C THR A 255 1.10 -4.83 21.39
N SER A 256 2.30 -5.19 21.87
CA SER A 256 2.47 -6.19 22.92
C SER A 256 1.94 -5.75 24.28
N SER A 257 1.73 -4.44 24.48
CA SER A 257 1.31 -3.88 25.77
C SER A 257 2.24 -4.31 26.93
N GLY A 258 3.54 -4.48 26.64
CA GLY A 258 4.53 -4.98 27.60
C GLY A 258 4.58 -6.50 27.75
N SER A 259 3.74 -7.24 27.02
CA SER A 259 3.82 -8.70 26.93
C SER A 259 5.04 -9.14 26.13
N THR A 260 5.73 -10.16 26.60
CA THR A 260 6.77 -10.86 25.82
C THR A 260 6.25 -12.12 25.14
N THR A 261 4.97 -12.46 25.36
CA THR A 261 4.39 -13.71 24.88
C THR A 261 3.33 -13.49 23.81
N SER A 262 2.87 -12.27 23.56
CA SER A 262 1.94 -11.99 22.46
C SER A 262 2.02 -10.55 21.99
N GLY A 263 1.82 -10.33 20.70
CA GLY A 263 1.73 -9.00 20.10
C GLY A 263 2.53 -8.91 18.81
N SER A 264 2.79 -7.67 18.40
CA SER A 264 3.63 -7.35 17.26
C SER A 264 4.48 -6.13 17.54
N ARG A 265 5.63 -6.07 16.88
CA ARG A 265 6.46 -4.88 16.80
C ARG A 265 6.68 -4.54 15.34
N TYR A 266 6.54 -3.27 15.03
CA TYR A 266 6.72 -2.71 13.70
C TYR A 266 7.59 -1.47 13.79
N ALA A 267 8.53 -1.33 12.85
CA ALA A 267 9.33 -0.11 12.72
C ALA A 267 9.66 0.13 11.25
N THR A 268 9.49 1.36 10.78
CA THR A 268 9.83 1.80 9.43
C THR A 268 10.64 3.07 9.50
N LEU A 269 11.83 3.02 8.92
CA LEU A 269 12.62 4.21 8.66
C LEU A 269 12.38 4.65 7.21
N ALA A 270 11.76 5.81 7.06
CA ALA A 270 11.62 6.50 5.78
C ALA A 270 12.68 7.60 5.68
N VAL A 271 13.38 7.67 4.55
CA VAL A 271 14.44 8.63 4.27
C VAL A 271 14.20 9.27 2.92
N ARG A 272 14.44 10.58 2.83
CA ARG A 272 14.56 11.32 1.58
C ARG A 272 15.94 11.97 1.48
N ASP A 273 16.58 11.84 0.33
CA ASP A 273 17.85 12.53 -0.01
C ASP A 273 17.74 13.04 -1.46
N GLY A 274 17.59 14.35 -1.63
CA GLY A 274 17.18 14.94 -2.92
C GLY A 274 15.83 14.38 -3.39
N TRP A 275 15.81 13.90 -4.64
CA TRP A 275 14.66 13.27 -5.29
C TRP A 275 14.65 11.74 -5.17
N VAL A 276 15.33 11.20 -4.14
CA VAL A 276 15.30 9.78 -3.78
C VAL A 276 14.54 9.61 -2.50
N THR A 277 13.63 8.63 -2.47
CA THR A 277 13.04 8.14 -1.23
C THR A 277 13.45 6.69 -0.99
N TYR A 278 13.66 6.34 0.28
CA TYR A 278 14.04 5.00 0.70
C TYR A 278 13.29 4.64 1.97
N THR A 279 12.70 3.45 2.01
CA THR A 279 12.07 2.92 3.21
C THR A 279 12.68 1.58 3.56
N MET A 280 12.96 1.36 4.85
CA MET A 280 13.29 0.05 5.40
C MET A 280 12.33 -0.25 6.55
N SER A 281 11.57 -1.33 6.42
CA SER A 281 10.48 -1.69 7.33
C SER A 281 10.74 -3.07 7.93
N TYR A 282 10.67 -3.16 9.26
CA TYR A 282 10.75 -4.38 10.04
C TYR A 282 9.39 -4.70 10.65
N SER A 283 9.03 -5.98 10.68
CA SER A 283 7.89 -6.46 11.47
C SER A 283 8.17 -7.82 12.08
N VAL A 284 7.65 -8.02 13.29
CA VAL A 284 7.62 -9.30 13.99
C VAL A 284 6.27 -9.49 14.64
N TYR A 285 5.78 -10.72 14.57
CA TYR A 285 4.55 -11.16 15.23
C TYR A 285 4.92 -12.31 16.15
N PHE A 286 4.42 -12.28 17.37
CA PHE A 286 4.69 -13.32 18.35
C PHE A 286 3.43 -13.63 19.14
N THR A 287 3.34 -14.89 19.55
CA THR A 287 2.20 -15.51 20.20
C THR A 287 2.66 -16.44 21.30
N SER A 288 1.72 -16.85 22.16
CA SER A 288 2.02 -17.76 23.27
C SER A 288 2.53 -19.12 22.78
N TYR A 289 2.33 -19.47 21.51
CA TYR A 289 2.75 -20.72 20.90
C TYR A 289 4.15 -20.68 20.29
N ASP A 290 4.72 -19.50 20.06
CA ASP A 290 6.03 -19.38 19.42
C ASP A 290 7.15 -19.87 20.35
N GLN A 291 8.14 -20.54 19.80
CA GLN A 291 9.28 -21.00 20.60
C GLN A 291 10.20 -19.84 21.01
N ASP A 292 10.24 -18.79 20.20
CA ASP A 292 10.92 -17.55 20.53
C ASP A 292 10.00 -16.65 21.38
N LYS A 293 10.47 -16.30 22.58
CA LYS A 293 9.79 -15.38 23.51
C LYS A 293 10.52 -14.06 23.67
N ASN A 294 11.61 -13.87 22.94
CA ASN A 294 12.48 -12.71 23.08
C ASN A 294 12.69 -12.05 21.72
N PRO A 295 11.65 -11.45 21.12
CA PRO A 295 11.83 -10.61 19.94
C PRO A 295 12.66 -9.36 20.31
N PRO A 296 13.48 -8.84 19.39
CA PRO A 296 14.24 -7.60 19.59
C PRO A 296 13.36 -6.43 20.02
N SER A 297 13.88 -5.57 20.89
CA SER A 297 13.19 -4.33 21.26
C SER A 297 13.14 -3.34 20.09
N LEU A 298 12.16 -2.43 20.09
CA LEU A 298 12.10 -1.38 19.07
C LEU A 298 13.39 -0.53 19.05
N SER A 299 13.98 -0.22 20.21
CA SER A 299 15.24 0.54 20.25
C SER A 299 16.41 -0.16 19.55
N GLU A 300 16.47 -1.50 19.61
CA GLU A 300 17.50 -2.27 18.88
C GLU A 300 17.24 -2.23 17.38
N VAL A 301 15.98 -2.48 16.99
CA VAL A 301 15.54 -2.43 15.59
C VAL A 301 15.78 -1.04 14.99
N ASP A 302 15.45 0.03 15.70
CA ASP A 302 15.68 1.41 15.28
C ASP A 302 17.16 1.67 14.99
N GLY A 303 18.05 1.12 15.84
CA GLY A 303 19.50 1.19 15.64
C GLY A 303 19.94 0.48 14.38
N TRP A 304 19.40 -0.72 14.12
CA TRP A 304 19.68 -1.50 12.92
C TRP A 304 19.18 -0.80 11.66
N LEU A 305 17.92 -0.35 11.64
CA LEU A 305 17.31 0.37 10.53
C LEU A 305 18.15 1.61 10.16
N LYS A 306 18.53 2.43 11.14
CA LYS A 306 19.33 3.65 10.92
C LYS A 306 20.71 3.32 10.34
N LYS A 307 21.39 2.32 10.91
CA LYS A 307 22.72 1.91 10.47
C LYS A 307 22.70 1.37 9.04
N ASP A 308 21.78 0.45 8.77
CA ASP A 308 21.70 -0.29 7.52
C ASP A 308 21.14 0.59 6.39
N ALA A 309 20.18 1.48 6.67
CA ALA A 309 19.73 2.48 5.72
C ALA A 309 20.85 3.45 5.32
N LYS A 310 21.65 3.93 6.30
CA LYS A 310 22.79 4.82 6.02
C LYS A 310 23.85 4.13 5.17
N ALA A 311 24.16 2.87 5.47
CA ALA A 311 25.10 2.07 4.67
C ALA A 311 24.57 1.84 3.25
N THR A 312 23.31 1.42 3.12
CA THR A 312 22.64 1.21 1.83
C THR A 312 22.65 2.47 0.97
N LEU A 313 22.19 3.60 1.51
CA LEU A 313 22.16 4.87 0.79
C LEU A 313 23.56 5.35 0.40
N GLY A 314 24.58 5.07 1.21
CA GLY A 314 25.98 5.33 0.86
C GLY A 314 26.47 4.48 -0.32
N GLN A 315 26.10 3.19 -0.37
CA GLN A 315 26.48 2.27 -1.44
C GLN A 315 25.76 2.56 -2.77
N LEU A 316 24.54 3.10 -2.71
CA LEU A 316 23.73 3.38 -3.90
C LEU A 316 24.03 4.74 -4.55
N LYS A 317 24.83 5.59 -3.91
CA LYS A 317 25.45 6.75 -4.55
C LYS A 317 26.59 6.23 -5.44
N GLY A 318 26.51 6.56 -6.73
CA GLY A 318 27.47 6.11 -7.76
C GLY A 318 28.87 6.69 -7.61
#